data_AF-A0A523Z1R0-F1
#
_entry.id   AF-A0A523Z1R0-F1
#
_cell.length_a   1.000
_cell.length_b   1.000
_cell.length_c   1.000
_cell.angle_alpha   90.00
_cell.angle_beta   90.00
_cell.angle_gamma   90.00
#
_symmetry.space_group_name_H-M   'P 1'
#
loop_
_entity.id
_entity.type
_entity.pdbx_description
1 polymer ?
#
loop_
_entity_poly.entity_id
_entity_poly.type
_entity_poly.pdbx_seq_one_letter_code
_entity_poly.pdbx_strand_id
1 'polypeptide(L)'
;MTKEMRRFLLMALLMLIIISALIILLVPRLDAFLSSSRSEGPRIGLGDDMYKAEVFEIIEEGTVALGERTQFYQVLRVEVLEGPHKGLITEIDYGKRQIRPEGLTLEPGDRLLVNINRAPDGSVNAYFIDFVRTKPLLWLLLAFVVFSVLVGGWQGARGLLGLFLSLMVILVYIIPSILDGKDPTVVTLIGGFLLLGITLYLIYGWGVKTHAAVLGLLFTLVFTGLMINFFVDLTRLTGFGDEDILFVIQQVDININMRGLVLAGMLIGAMGALDDLVITQVSVVFELHAADSGLGLRSLYQRAMRVGQDHVSAMINTLFMAYAGAALPTLLLFSLSGQGFVELINLEFVAEEVVRILAGSLGLIAAAPISTGIASLMVVYRGRLPGFGQYHQRDGEQKHIGDLDSK
;
A
#
# COMPACT_ATOMS: atom_id res chain seq x y z
N MET A 1 -33.96 -0.99 -31.18
CA MET A 1 -33.08 -1.00 -29.98
C MET A 1 -33.67 -0.09 -28.93
N THR A 2 -34.05 -0.61 -27.76
CA THR A 2 -34.65 0.20 -26.70
C THR A 2 -33.65 1.26 -26.20
N LYS A 3 -34.15 2.40 -25.70
CA LYS A 3 -33.33 3.49 -25.14
C LYS A 3 -32.41 2.98 -24.02
N GLU A 4 -32.86 1.95 -23.31
CA GLU A 4 -32.11 1.25 -22.27
C GLU A 4 -30.99 0.38 -22.83
N MET A 5 -31.25 -0.39 -23.89
CA MET A 5 -30.23 -1.23 -24.54
C MET A 5 -29.10 -0.40 -25.17
N ARG A 6 -29.41 0.77 -25.74
CA ARG A 6 -28.39 1.71 -26.25
C ARG A 6 -27.52 2.32 -25.14
N ARG A 7 -28.10 2.56 -23.97
CA ARG A 7 -27.37 3.10 -22.79
C ARG A 7 -26.52 2.02 -22.13
N PHE A 8 -27.05 0.81 -22.00
CA PHE A 8 -26.29 -0.35 -21.56
C PHE A 8 -25.08 -0.60 -22.47
N LEU A 9 -25.26 -0.55 -23.79
CA LEU A 9 -24.16 -0.67 -24.76
C LEU A 9 -23.12 0.46 -24.62
N LEU A 10 -23.54 1.72 -24.45
CA LEU A 10 -22.62 2.85 -24.24
C LEU A 10 -21.83 2.74 -22.92
N MET A 11 -22.44 2.21 -21.88
CA MET A 11 -21.79 2.03 -20.57
C MET A 11 -20.90 0.79 -20.52
N ALA A 12 -21.31 -0.31 -21.13
CA ALA A 12 -20.47 -1.48 -21.36
C ALA A 12 -19.26 -1.10 -22.23
N LEU A 13 -19.45 -0.24 -23.23
CA LEU A 13 -18.36 0.34 -24.01
C LEU A 13 -17.45 1.22 -23.12
N LEU A 14 -17.99 2.06 -22.22
CA LEU A 14 -17.20 2.86 -21.30
C LEU A 14 -16.37 1.99 -20.33
N MET A 15 -16.94 0.93 -19.79
CA MET A 15 -16.25 -0.01 -18.91
C MET A 15 -15.19 -0.81 -19.68
N LEU A 16 -15.52 -1.25 -20.90
CA LEU A 16 -14.55 -1.85 -21.79
C LEU A 16 -13.43 -0.87 -22.10
N ILE A 17 -13.71 0.42 -22.32
CA ILE A 17 -12.71 1.47 -22.50
C ILE A 17 -11.86 1.64 -21.24
N ILE A 18 -12.44 1.63 -20.03
CA ILE A 18 -11.69 1.79 -18.77
C ILE A 18 -10.81 0.57 -18.49
N ILE A 19 -11.35 -0.64 -18.67
CA ILE A 19 -10.61 -1.90 -18.52
C ILE A 19 -9.53 -2.00 -19.61
N SER A 20 -9.87 -1.65 -20.85
CA SER A 20 -8.90 -1.60 -21.95
C SER A 20 -7.84 -0.53 -21.68
N ALA A 21 -8.20 0.62 -21.14
CA ALA A 21 -7.25 1.67 -20.78
C ALA A 21 -6.32 1.19 -19.67
N LEU A 22 -6.83 0.50 -18.64
CA LEU A 22 -6.01 -0.11 -17.60
C LEU A 22 -5.09 -1.20 -18.18
N ILE A 23 -5.60 -2.08 -19.04
CA ILE A 23 -4.82 -3.14 -19.69
C ILE A 23 -3.74 -2.53 -20.62
N ILE A 24 -4.10 -1.55 -21.44
CA ILE A 24 -3.16 -0.81 -22.29
C ILE A 24 -2.12 -0.08 -21.43
N LEU A 25 -2.48 0.37 -20.23
CA LEU A 25 -1.53 1.00 -19.31
C LEU A 25 -0.63 0.00 -18.58
N LEU A 26 -1.17 -1.13 -18.13
CA LEU A 26 -0.45 -2.11 -17.31
C LEU A 26 0.37 -3.06 -18.17
N VAL A 27 -0.15 -3.58 -19.29
CA VAL A 27 0.49 -4.68 -20.04
C VAL A 27 1.87 -4.30 -20.59
N PRO A 28 2.06 -3.15 -21.27
CA PRO A 28 3.38 -2.75 -21.75
C PRO A 28 4.36 -2.53 -20.59
N ARG A 29 3.86 -2.01 -19.46
CA ARG A 29 4.68 -1.76 -18.28
C ARG A 29 5.01 -3.03 -17.50
N LEU A 30 4.11 -4.01 -17.51
CA LEU A 30 4.33 -5.32 -16.91
C LEU A 30 5.40 -6.09 -17.70
N ASP A 31 5.33 -6.04 -19.02
CA ASP A 31 6.36 -6.63 -19.89
C ASP A 31 7.72 -5.94 -19.68
N ALA A 32 7.75 -4.61 -19.59
CA ALA A 32 8.95 -3.85 -19.24
C ALA A 32 9.49 -4.20 -17.84
N PHE A 33 8.62 -4.38 -16.84
CA PHE A 33 9.01 -4.75 -15.47
C PHE A 33 9.57 -6.18 -15.38
N LEU A 34 8.94 -7.12 -16.08
CA LEU A 34 9.40 -8.52 -16.13
C LEU A 34 10.70 -8.67 -16.92
N SER A 35 10.91 -7.82 -17.94
CA SER A 35 12.15 -7.81 -18.74
C SER A 35 13.30 -7.05 -18.08
N SER A 36 13.03 -5.95 -17.36
CA SER A 36 14.05 -5.24 -16.57
C SER A 36 14.61 -6.09 -15.44
N SER A 37 13.79 -6.97 -14.85
CA SER A 37 14.21 -7.99 -13.88
C SER A 37 15.21 -9.00 -14.46
N ARG A 38 15.32 -9.11 -15.81
CA ARG A 38 16.24 -10.00 -16.52
C ARG A 38 17.46 -9.29 -17.13
N SER A 39 17.53 -7.96 -17.05
CA SER A 39 18.59 -7.16 -17.69
C SER A 39 19.83 -7.00 -16.80
N GLU A 40 20.97 -7.49 -17.29
CA GLU A 40 22.35 -7.33 -16.77
C GLU A 40 22.98 -5.97 -17.18
N GLY A 41 22.26 -4.86 -17.00
CA GLY A 41 22.85 -3.51 -17.19
C GLY A 41 23.72 -3.09 -16.00
N PRO A 42 24.64 -2.11 -16.14
CA PRO A 42 25.38 -1.55 -15.01
C PRO A 42 24.38 -0.86 -14.07
N ARG A 43 24.19 -1.42 -12.87
CA ARG A 43 23.25 -0.91 -11.87
C ARG A 43 24.04 -0.19 -10.79
N ILE A 44 24.13 1.14 -10.87
CA ILE A 44 24.71 1.94 -9.79
C ILE A 44 23.69 1.99 -8.66
N GLY A 45 23.90 1.25 -7.56
CA GLY A 45 23.01 1.27 -6.38
C GLY A 45 23.12 0.03 -5.47
N LEU A 46 22.33 0.01 -4.38
CA LEU A 46 22.16 -1.15 -3.48
C LEU A 46 21.77 -2.40 -4.29
N GLY A 47 22.73 -3.28 -4.58
CA GLY A 47 22.49 -4.47 -5.40
C GLY A 47 23.64 -4.88 -6.31
N ASP A 48 24.57 -3.98 -6.63
CA ASP A 48 25.73 -4.35 -7.45
C ASP A 48 26.60 -5.35 -6.68
N ASP A 49 27.00 -6.43 -7.35
CA ASP A 49 27.79 -7.53 -6.79
C ASP A 49 27.23 -8.17 -5.50
N MET A 50 25.91 -8.18 -5.32
CA MET A 50 25.25 -8.91 -4.23
C MET A 50 24.94 -10.36 -4.64
N TYR A 51 25.45 -11.32 -3.86
CA TYR A 51 25.26 -12.75 -4.10
C TYR A 51 24.78 -13.45 -2.84
N LYS A 52 23.96 -14.50 -3.00
CA LYS A 52 23.67 -15.42 -1.89
C LYS A 52 24.90 -16.28 -1.58
N ALA A 53 25.21 -16.40 -0.30
CA ALA A 53 26.24 -17.29 0.21
C ALA A 53 25.73 -18.13 1.40
N GLU A 54 26.42 -19.21 1.72
CA GLU A 54 26.16 -20.04 2.90
C GLU A 54 27.40 -20.08 3.79
N VAL A 55 27.21 -19.94 5.11
CA VAL A 55 28.30 -20.06 6.08
C VAL A 55 28.74 -21.52 6.16
N PHE A 56 30.01 -21.76 5.86
CA PHE A 56 30.61 -23.08 5.91
C PHE A 56 31.18 -23.39 7.30
N GLU A 57 32.00 -22.48 7.82
CA GLU A 57 32.63 -22.61 9.14
C GLU A 57 32.95 -21.24 9.75
N ILE A 58 33.03 -21.21 11.07
CA ILE A 58 33.55 -20.07 11.84
C ILE A 58 35.05 -20.30 12.01
N ILE A 59 35.87 -19.41 11.46
CA ILE A 59 37.33 -19.49 11.50
C ILE A 59 37.86 -18.91 12.80
N GLU A 60 37.31 -17.76 13.20
CA GLU A 60 37.78 -16.98 14.33
C GLU A 60 36.58 -16.31 14.98
N GLU A 61 36.52 -16.32 16.31
CA GLU A 61 35.58 -15.52 17.07
C GLU A 61 36.27 -14.92 18.29
N GLY A 62 35.84 -13.74 18.70
CA GLY A 62 36.47 -13.04 19.81
C GLY A 62 35.85 -11.68 20.05
N THR A 63 36.58 -10.86 20.80
CA THR A 63 36.14 -9.52 21.17
C THR A 63 37.18 -8.51 20.72
N VAL A 64 36.72 -7.43 20.08
CA VAL A 64 37.56 -6.33 19.61
C VAL A 64 37.13 -5.01 20.26
N ALA A 65 38.10 -4.17 20.60
CA ALA A 65 37.85 -2.80 21.00
C ALA A 65 37.81 -1.91 19.74
N LEU A 66 36.63 -1.39 19.41
CA LEU A 66 36.38 -0.43 18.33
C LEU A 66 36.10 0.94 18.97
N GLY A 67 37.14 1.75 19.10
CA GLY A 67 37.07 3.01 19.86
C GLY A 67 36.82 2.74 21.35
N GLU A 68 35.76 3.34 21.89
CA GLU A 68 35.33 3.14 23.29
C GLU A 68 34.41 1.92 23.48
N ARG A 69 34.02 1.24 22.39
CA ARG A 69 33.09 0.11 22.44
C ARG A 69 33.85 -1.20 22.31
N THR A 70 33.57 -2.13 23.22
CA THR A 70 34.03 -3.51 23.14
C THR A 70 32.90 -4.33 22.52
N GLN A 71 33.17 -5.01 21.40
CA GLN A 71 32.16 -5.80 20.71
C GLN A 71 32.69 -7.16 20.27
N PHE A 72 31.79 -8.14 20.18
CA PHE A 72 32.08 -9.46 19.62
C PHE A 72 32.28 -9.38 18.10
N TYR A 73 33.21 -10.17 17.55
CA TYR A 73 33.41 -10.31 16.10
C TYR A 73 33.53 -11.78 15.70
N GLN A 74 33.24 -12.07 14.43
CA GLN A 74 33.44 -13.37 13.83
C GLN A 74 34.12 -13.23 12.46
N VAL A 75 35.05 -14.11 12.14
CA VAL A 75 35.58 -14.33 10.79
C VAL A 75 35.06 -15.68 10.31
N LEU A 76 34.39 -15.66 9.17
CA LEU A 76 33.60 -16.77 8.67
C LEU A 76 34.10 -17.18 7.29
N ARG A 77 34.13 -18.47 7.00
CA ARG A 77 34.27 -18.96 5.64
C ARG A 77 32.88 -19.14 5.04
N VAL A 78 32.64 -18.53 3.89
CA VAL A 78 31.36 -18.63 3.20
C VAL A 78 31.56 -19.15 1.78
N GLU A 79 30.59 -19.91 1.30
CA GLU A 79 30.52 -20.37 -0.10
C GLU A 79 29.44 -19.59 -0.85
N VAL A 80 29.79 -19.01 -1.99
CA VAL A 80 28.86 -18.27 -2.84
C VAL A 80 27.99 -19.25 -3.64
N LEU A 81 26.66 -19.11 -3.55
CA LEU A 81 25.69 -20.07 -4.11
C LEU A 81 25.21 -19.73 -5.52
N GLU A 82 25.34 -18.47 -5.96
CA GLU A 82 24.79 -17.97 -7.22
C GLU A 82 25.68 -16.93 -7.91
N GLY A 83 25.38 -16.63 -9.17
CA GLY A 83 26.10 -15.63 -9.97
C GLY A 83 27.45 -16.10 -10.52
N PRO A 84 28.27 -15.18 -11.06
CA PRO A 84 29.57 -15.48 -11.68
C PRO A 84 30.60 -16.06 -10.70
N HIS A 85 30.37 -15.86 -9.40
CA HIS A 85 31.24 -16.30 -8.31
C HIS A 85 30.78 -17.61 -7.66
N LYS A 86 29.82 -18.32 -8.24
CA LYS A 86 29.28 -19.56 -7.66
C LYS A 86 30.39 -20.60 -7.38
N GLY A 87 30.37 -21.16 -6.16
CA GLY A 87 31.35 -22.11 -5.65
C GLY A 87 32.64 -21.46 -5.14
N LEU A 88 32.77 -20.13 -5.21
CA LEU A 88 33.86 -19.41 -4.57
C LEU A 88 33.71 -19.50 -3.06
N ILE A 89 34.78 -19.97 -2.42
CA ILE A 89 34.91 -19.97 -0.97
C ILE A 89 35.77 -18.78 -0.58
N THR A 90 35.25 -17.92 0.28
CA THR A 90 35.92 -16.69 0.70
C THR A 90 35.69 -16.44 2.18
N GLU A 91 36.57 -15.64 2.78
CA GLU A 91 36.46 -15.24 4.17
C GLU A 91 35.74 -13.91 4.28
N ILE A 92 34.86 -13.80 5.29
CA ILE A 92 34.14 -12.58 5.62
C ILE A 92 34.44 -12.22 7.07
N ASP A 93 34.78 -10.96 7.27
CA ASP A 93 34.91 -10.34 8.58
C ASP A 93 33.58 -9.68 8.97
N TYR A 94 33.00 -10.14 10.07
CA TYR A 94 31.81 -9.55 10.67
C TYR A 94 32.09 -9.03 12.09
N GLY A 95 32.38 -7.74 12.18
CA GLY A 95 32.51 -7.02 13.45
C GLY A 95 33.93 -6.67 13.87
N LYS A 96 34.98 -7.06 13.12
CA LYS A 96 36.36 -6.67 13.47
C LYS A 96 36.65 -5.22 13.05
N ARG A 97 36.02 -4.76 11.97
CA ARG A 97 36.23 -3.44 11.34
C ARG A 97 34.99 -2.54 11.30
N GLN A 98 33.81 -3.06 11.61
CA GLN A 98 32.54 -2.33 11.55
C GLN A 98 31.71 -2.57 12.80
N ILE A 99 30.93 -1.56 13.22
CA ILE A 99 29.98 -1.71 14.32
C ILE A 99 28.89 -2.68 13.88
N ARG A 100 28.51 -3.61 14.76
CA ARG A 100 27.42 -4.56 14.52
C ARG A 100 26.34 -4.50 15.59
N PRO A 101 25.09 -4.92 15.29
CA PRO A 101 24.07 -5.13 16.29
C PRO A 101 24.55 -6.10 17.38
N GLU A 102 24.24 -5.78 18.64
CA GLU A 102 24.49 -6.67 19.76
C GLU A 102 23.61 -7.93 19.64
N GLY A 103 24.16 -9.09 20.04
CA GLY A 103 23.42 -10.36 20.06
C GLY A 103 23.29 -11.11 18.73
N LEU A 104 23.68 -10.52 17.59
CA LEU A 104 23.55 -11.18 16.28
C LEU A 104 24.74 -12.13 15.97
N THR A 105 24.65 -13.41 16.31
CA THR A 105 25.69 -14.39 15.94
C THR A 105 25.37 -15.08 14.62
N LEU A 106 26.42 -15.39 13.86
CA LEU A 106 26.33 -16.14 12.61
C LEU A 106 26.74 -17.59 12.87
N GLU A 107 25.96 -18.55 12.35
CA GLU A 107 26.15 -19.98 12.54
C GLU A 107 26.42 -20.70 11.21
N PRO A 108 27.15 -21.84 11.22
CA PRO A 108 27.27 -22.70 10.04
C PRO A 108 25.90 -23.12 9.50
N GLY A 109 25.71 -23.01 8.18
CA GLY A 109 24.44 -23.24 7.50
C GLY A 109 23.56 -21.99 7.33
N ASP A 110 23.92 -20.85 7.94
CA ASP A 110 23.23 -19.59 7.70
C ASP A 110 23.38 -19.13 6.26
N ARG A 111 22.28 -18.62 5.70
CA ARG A 111 22.26 -18.07 4.34
C ARG A 111 22.33 -16.55 4.38
N LEU A 112 23.35 -16.02 3.72
CA LEU A 112 23.72 -14.61 3.75
C LEU A 112 23.60 -13.99 2.36
N LEU A 113 23.37 -12.69 2.33
CA LEU A 113 23.64 -11.82 1.20
C LEU A 113 25.02 -11.21 1.44
N VAL A 114 25.90 -11.39 0.46
CA VAL A 114 27.29 -10.91 0.52
C VAL A 114 27.57 -10.03 -0.67
N ASN A 115 28.33 -8.95 -0.46
CA ASN A 115 28.84 -8.11 -1.54
C ASN A 115 30.27 -8.57 -1.84
N ILE A 116 30.58 -8.80 -3.12
CA ILE A 116 31.90 -9.30 -3.55
C ILE A 116 32.59 -8.24 -4.40
N ASN A 117 33.63 -7.61 -3.86
CA ASN A 117 34.43 -6.62 -4.58
C ASN A 117 35.79 -7.19 -4.97
N ARG A 118 36.22 -6.91 -6.21
CA ARG A 118 37.61 -7.15 -6.62
C ARG A 118 38.44 -5.91 -6.33
N ALA A 119 39.46 -6.06 -5.50
CA ALA A 119 40.43 -5.00 -5.27
C ALA A 119 41.35 -4.84 -6.50
N PRO A 120 42.00 -3.68 -6.68
CA PRO A 120 42.89 -3.41 -7.81
C PRO A 120 44.11 -4.36 -7.92
N ASP A 121 44.46 -5.03 -6.82
CA ASP A 121 45.52 -6.03 -6.74
C ASP A 121 45.06 -7.45 -7.17
N GLY A 122 43.78 -7.60 -7.54
CA GLY A 122 43.17 -8.86 -7.94
C GLY A 122 42.62 -9.70 -6.78
N SER A 123 42.75 -9.25 -5.52
CA SER A 123 42.15 -9.93 -4.38
C SER A 123 40.62 -9.77 -4.37
N VAL A 124 39.91 -10.83 -3.97
CA VAL A 124 38.45 -10.82 -3.85
C VAL A 124 38.11 -10.64 -2.39
N ASN A 125 37.41 -9.55 -2.07
CA ASN A 125 36.93 -9.27 -0.72
C ASN A 125 35.41 -9.44 -0.68
N ALA A 126 34.92 -10.20 0.28
CA ALA A 126 33.49 -10.38 0.52
C ALA A 126 33.08 -9.74 1.83
N TYR A 127 31.91 -9.09 1.83
CA TYR A 127 31.36 -8.41 2.98
C TYR A 127 29.95 -8.91 3.25
N PHE A 128 29.66 -9.20 4.52
CA PHE A 128 28.29 -9.51 4.96
C PHE A 128 27.41 -8.27 4.81
N ILE A 129 26.27 -8.44 4.14
CA ILE A 129 25.25 -7.40 4.02
C ILE A 129 24.08 -7.72 4.95
N ASP A 130 23.43 -8.87 4.74
CA ASP A 130 22.24 -9.25 5.49
C ASP A 130 21.92 -10.77 5.34
N PHE A 131 20.84 -11.25 5.95
CA PHE A 131 20.36 -12.63 5.82
C PHE A 131 19.41 -12.83 4.63
N VAL A 132 19.44 -14.04 4.06
CA VAL A 132 18.48 -14.47 3.05
C VAL A 132 17.16 -14.88 3.71
N ARG A 133 16.15 -14.01 3.64
CA ARG A 133 14.83 -14.21 4.28
C ARG A 133 13.74 -14.80 3.37
N THR A 134 14.07 -15.18 2.14
CA THR A 134 13.09 -15.59 1.12
C THR A 134 12.19 -16.75 1.57
N LYS A 135 12.76 -17.79 2.22
CA LYS A 135 11.99 -18.96 2.69
C LYS A 135 11.06 -18.61 3.87
N PRO A 136 11.53 -18.00 4.98
CA PRO A 136 10.64 -17.57 6.06
C PRO A 136 9.51 -16.64 5.61
N LEU A 137 9.81 -15.67 4.74
CA LEU A 137 8.80 -14.75 4.22
C LEU A 137 7.76 -15.46 3.34
N LEU A 138 8.17 -16.47 2.57
CA LEU A 138 7.24 -17.30 1.80
C LEU A 138 6.30 -18.10 2.70
N TRP A 139 6.82 -18.66 3.81
CA TRP A 139 5.98 -19.35 4.80
C TRP A 139 4.98 -18.41 5.46
N LEU A 140 5.40 -17.19 5.81
CA LEU A 140 4.50 -16.17 6.36
C LEU A 140 3.42 -15.78 5.35
N LEU A 141 3.79 -15.56 4.08
CA LEU A 141 2.84 -15.26 3.02
C LEU A 141 1.83 -16.39 2.83
N LEU A 142 2.29 -17.64 2.83
CA LEU A 142 1.41 -18.81 2.70
C LEU A 142 0.47 -18.92 3.89
N ALA A 143 0.97 -18.72 5.11
CA ALA A 143 0.13 -18.69 6.31
C ALA A 143 -0.94 -17.60 6.21
N PHE A 144 -0.55 -16.37 5.84
CA PHE A 144 -1.47 -15.26 5.64
C PHE A 144 -2.58 -15.61 4.64
N VAL A 145 -2.22 -16.12 3.45
CA VAL A 145 -3.18 -16.54 2.42
C VAL A 145 -4.13 -17.62 2.94
N VAL A 146 -3.60 -18.66 3.59
CA VAL A 146 -4.39 -19.77 4.13
C VAL A 146 -5.36 -19.27 5.20
N PHE A 147 -4.89 -18.50 6.19
CA PHE A 147 -5.77 -17.97 7.23
C PHE A 147 -6.83 -17.02 6.68
N SER A 148 -6.48 -16.13 5.74
CA SER A 148 -7.44 -15.23 5.10
C SER A 148 -8.55 -16.00 4.37
N VAL A 149 -8.22 -17.08 3.65
CA VAL A 149 -9.20 -17.91 2.93
C VAL A 149 -9.98 -18.81 3.87
N LEU A 150 -9.36 -19.37 4.92
CA LEU A 150 -10.06 -20.20 5.89
C LEU A 150 -11.10 -19.40 6.69
N VAL A 151 -10.75 -18.19 7.13
CA VAL A 151 -11.64 -17.33 7.92
C VAL A 151 -12.64 -16.59 7.02
N GLY A 152 -12.19 -16.02 5.91
CA GLY A 152 -13.00 -15.20 5.01
C GLY A 152 -13.68 -15.96 3.88
N GLY A 153 -13.38 -17.24 3.68
CA GLY A 153 -13.88 -18.04 2.56
C GLY A 153 -13.60 -17.38 1.20
N TRP A 154 -14.62 -17.34 0.35
CA TRP A 154 -14.56 -16.67 -0.96
C TRP A 154 -14.36 -15.16 -0.87
N GLN A 155 -14.84 -14.53 0.22
CA GLN A 155 -14.62 -13.10 0.44
C GLN A 155 -13.15 -12.82 0.78
N GLY A 156 -12.53 -13.69 1.58
CA GLY A 156 -11.09 -13.64 1.87
C GLY A 156 -10.24 -13.76 0.61
N ALA A 157 -10.56 -14.71 -0.28
CA ALA A 157 -9.87 -14.88 -1.56
C ALA A 157 -9.96 -13.63 -2.46
N ARG A 158 -11.13 -12.98 -2.52
CA ARG A 158 -11.31 -11.72 -3.25
C ARG A 158 -10.53 -10.56 -2.64
N GLY A 159 -10.44 -10.50 -1.32
CA GLY A 159 -9.61 -9.52 -0.62
C GLY A 159 -8.13 -9.66 -0.97
N LEU A 160 -7.62 -10.89 -1.00
CA LEU A 160 -6.22 -11.16 -1.42
C LEU A 160 -5.97 -10.76 -2.88
N LEU A 161 -6.92 -11.02 -3.78
CA LEU A 161 -6.81 -10.57 -5.17
C LEU A 161 -6.78 -9.03 -5.26
N GLY A 162 -7.63 -8.35 -4.47
CA GLY A 162 -7.61 -6.89 -4.36
C GLY A 162 -6.25 -6.36 -3.89
N LEU A 163 -5.69 -6.94 -2.83
CA LEU A 163 -4.35 -6.58 -2.33
C LEU A 163 -3.27 -6.79 -3.39
N PHE A 164 -3.29 -7.91 -4.10
CA PHE A 164 -2.34 -8.20 -5.18
C PHE A 164 -2.45 -7.18 -6.32
N LEU A 165 -3.67 -6.85 -6.75
CA LEU A 165 -3.91 -5.85 -7.79
C LEU A 165 -3.45 -4.46 -7.34
N SER A 166 -3.68 -4.09 -6.08
CA SER A 166 -3.17 -2.85 -5.48
C SER A 166 -1.65 -2.76 -5.55
N LEU A 167 -0.97 -3.83 -5.14
CA LEU A 167 0.49 -3.90 -5.22
C LEU A 167 0.98 -3.82 -6.68
N MET A 168 0.30 -4.52 -7.61
CA MET A 168 0.65 -4.46 -9.03
C MET A 168 0.51 -3.06 -9.62
N VAL A 169 -0.54 -2.29 -9.29
CA VAL A 169 -0.65 -0.92 -9.79
C VAL A 169 0.44 -0.03 -9.21
N ILE A 170 0.82 -0.20 -7.94
CA ILE A 170 1.94 0.55 -7.37
C ILE A 170 3.24 0.23 -8.13
N LEU A 171 3.58 -1.05 -8.27
CA LEU A 171 4.86 -1.50 -8.85
C LEU A 171 4.95 -1.33 -10.36
N VAL A 172 3.85 -1.54 -11.09
CA VAL A 172 3.83 -1.58 -12.56
C VAL A 172 3.34 -0.27 -13.17
N TYR A 173 2.52 0.50 -12.46
CA TYR A 173 1.98 1.76 -12.97
C TYR A 173 2.55 2.99 -12.27
N ILE A 174 2.41 3.09 -10.94
CA ILE A 174 2.73 4.33 -10.20
C ILE A 174 4.24 4.56 -10.21
N ILE A 175 5.03 3.60 -9.72
CA ILE A 175 6.49 3.74 -9.63
C ILE A 175 7.10 3.99 -11.02
N PRO A 176 6.83 3.20 -12.08
CA PRO A 176 7.40 3.48 -13.39
C PRO A 176 6.95 4.82 -13.97
N SER A 177 5.73 5.27 -13.70
CA SER A 177 5.28 6.60 -14.17
C SER A 177 6.02 7.74 -13.48
N ILE A 178 6.37 7.59 -12.20
CA ILE A 178 7.21 8.55 -11.48
C ILE A 178 8.62 8.54 -12.04
N LEU A 179 9.17 7.35 -12.34
CA LEU A 179 10.46 7.20 -13.01
C LEU A 179 10.45 7.71 -14.47
N ASP A 180 9.29 7.81 -15.11
CA ASP A 180 9.13 8.51 -16.40
C ASP A 180 9.11 10.06 -16.24
N GLY A 181 9.31 10.59 -15.02
CA GLY A 181 9.30 12.02 -14.71
C GLY A 181 7.91 12.65 -14.58
N LYS A 182 6.84 11.84 -14.50
CA LYS A 182 5.47 12.36 -14.32
C LYS A 182 5.24 12.79 -12.87
N ASP A 183 4.33 13.75 -12.67
CA ASP A 183 3.96 14.22 -11.33
C ASP A 183 3.40 13.07 -10.47
N PRO A 184 4.04 12.73 -9.33
CA PRO A 184 3.61 11.59 -8.52
C PRO A 184 2.19 11.73 -7.95
N THR A 185 1.75 12.95 -7.64
CA THR A 185 0.42 13.22 -7.08
C THR A 185 -0.66 12.89 -8.10
N VAL A 186 -0.53 13.41 -9.32
CA VAL A 186 -1.49 13.17 -10.40
C VAL A 186 -1.51 11.70 -10.81
N VAL A 187 -0.33 11.07 -10.93
CA VAL A 187 -0.21 9.64 -11.24
C VAL A 187 -0.94 8.80 -10.20
N THR A 188 -0.78 9.13 -8.92
CA THR A 188 -1.40 8.41 -7.80
C THR A 188 -2.91 8.59 -7.78
N LEU A 189 -3.42 9.82 -7.96
CA LEU A 189 -4.86 10.07 -8.03
C LEU A 189 -5.53 9.29 -9.18
N ILE A 190 -4.93 9.31 -10.36
CA ILE A 190 -5.45 8.62 -11.54
C ILE A 190 -5.34 7.10 -11.36
N GLY A 191 -4.16 6.60 -10.97
CA GLY A 191 -3.91 5.17 -10.79
C GLY A 191 -4.79 4.57 -9.70
N GLY A 192 -4.91 5.27 -8.58
CA GLY A 192 -5.76 4.90 -7.46
C GLY A 192 -7.24 4.89 -7.82
N PHE A 193 -7.75 5.95 -8.44
CA PHE A 193 -9.14 6.00 -8.86
C PHE A 193 -9.48 4.91 -9.88
N LEU A 194 -8.62 4.69 -10.88
CA LEU A 194 -8.85 3.64 -11.89
C LEU A 194 -8.87 2.25 -11.25
N LEU A 195 -7.89 1.96 -10.40
CA LEU A 195 -7.79 0.68 -9.70
C LEU A 195 -9.02 0.41 -8.84
N LEU A 196 -9.34 1.34 -7.94
CA LEU A 196 -10.44 1.15 -6.99
C LEU A 196 -11.77 1.13 -7.74
N GLY A 197 -11.95 1.98 -8.74
CA GLY A 197 -13.13 1.98 -9.60
C GLY A 197 -13.36 0.63 -10.29
N ILE A 198 -12.32 0.09 -10.96
CA ILE A 198 -12.39 -1.21 -11.64
C ILE A 198 -12.66 -2.33 -10.63
N THR A 199 -11.98 -2.29 -9.48
CA THR A 199 -12.13 -3.30 -8.43
C THR A 199 -13.55 -3.33 -7.87
N LEU A 200 -14.14 -2.16 -7.60
CA LEU A 200 -15.54 -2.04 -7.16
C LEU A 200 -16.51 -2.63 -8.18
N TYR A 201 -16.34 -2.34 -9.47
CA TYR A 201 -17.19 -2.93 -10.51
C TYR A 201 -16.98 -4.44 -10.68
N LEU A 202 -15.76 -4.94 -10.50
CA LEU A 202 -15.47 -6.37 -10.59
C LEU A 202 -16.09 -7.13 -9.42
N ILE A 203 -16.03 -6.57 -8.20
CA ILE A 203 -16.51 -7.23 -6.98
C ILE A 203 -18.03 -7.14 -6.85
N TYR A 204 -18.60 -5.94 -7.00
CA TYR A 204 -20.02 -5.67 -6.71
C TYR A 204 -20.90 -5.68 -7.95
N GLY A 205 -20.29 -5.77 -9.14
CA GLY A 205 -21.01 -5.77 -10.40
C GLY A 205 -21.55 -4.39 -10.79
N TRP A 206 -22.28 -4.36 -11.90
CA TRP A 206 -22.83 -3.13 -12.45
C TRP A 206 -24.20 -2.80 -11.83
N GLY A 207 -24.26 -1.79 -10.96
CA GLY A 207 -25.53 -1.36 -10.35
C GLY A 207 -25.42 -0.02 -9.63
N VAL A 208 -26.55 0.65 -9.36
CA VAL A 208 -26.61 2.00 -8.74
C VAL A 208 -25.72 2.10 -7.49
N LYS A 209 -25.68 1.03 -6.69
CA LYS A 209 -24.82 0.90 -5.51
C LYS A 209 -23.34 1.10 -5.85
N THR A 210 -22.84 0.36 -6.82
CA THR A 210 -21.45 0.46 -7.27
C THR A 210 -21.13 1.83 -7.86
N HIS A 211 -22.05 2.42 -8.63
CA HIS A 211 -21.85 3.78 -9.17
C HIS A 211 -21.79 4.83 -8.04
N ALA A 212 -22.64 4.70 -7.02
CA ALA A 212 -22.60 5.56 -5.85
C ALA A 212 -21.29 5.41 -5.08
N ALA A 213 -20.77 4.18 -4.95
CA ALA A 213 -19.47 3.93 -4.33
C ALA A 213 -18.32 4.55 -5.13
N VAL A 214 -18.27 4.35 -6.45
CA VAL A 214 -17.20 4.91 -7.30
C VAL A 214 -17.21 6.44 -7.30
N LEU A 215 -18.39 7.07 -7.36
CA LEU A 215 -18.51 8.52 -7.24
C LEU A 215 -18.13 9.00 -5.83
N GLY A 216 -18.62 8.33 -4.79
CA GLY A 216 -18.27 8.61 -3.41
C GLY A 216 -16.76 8.58 -3.20
N LEU A 217 -16.10 7.58 -3.75
CA LEU A 217 -14.66 7.41 -3.69
C LEU A 217 -13.93 8.50 -4.47
N LEU A 218 -14.37 8.83 -5.70
CA LEU A 218 -13.77 9.92 -6.49
C LEU A 218 -13.75 11.24 -5.72
N PHE A 219 -14.90 11.67 -5.22
CA PHE A 219 -15.02 12.94 -4.50
C PHE A 219 -14.24 12.92 -3.19
N THR A 220 -14.25 11.80 -2.47
CA THR A 220 -13.48 11.63 -1.24
C THR A 220 -11.98 11.66 -1.50
N LEU A 221 -11.51 10.98 -2.55
CA LEU A 221 -10.10 10.93 -2.93
C LEU A 221 -9.60 12.32 -3.35
N VAL A 222 -10.37 13.04 -4.17
CA VAL A 222 -10.05 14.42 -4.56
C VAL A 222 -10.02 15.32 -3.34
N PHE A 223 -11.01 15.24 -2.45
CA PHE A 223 -11.02 16.02 -1.21
C PHE A 223 -9.78 15.73 -0.35
N THR A 224 -9.45 14.45 -0.18
CA THR A 224 -8.28 14.02 0.60
C THR A 224 -6.99 14.56 -0.01
N GLY A 225 -6.81 14.43 -1.33
CA GLY A 225 -5.64 14.99 -2.02
C GLY A 225 -5.53 16.50 -1.91
N LEU A 226 -6.67 17.22 -1.94
CA LEU A 226 -6.69 18.66 -1.72
C LEU A 226 -6.31 19.03 -0.28
N MET A 227 -6.78 18.30 0.72
CA MET A 227 -6.41 18.53 2.13
C MET A 227 -4.94 18.24 2.37
N ILE A 228 -4.44 17.10 1.88
CA ILE A 228 -3.01 16.76 1.98
C ILE A 228 -2.18 17.84 1.29
N ASN A 229 -2.50 18.23 0.04
CA ASN A 229 -1.76 19.28 -0.64
C ASN A 229 -1.81 20.63 0.10
N PHE A 230 -2.98 21.03 0.59
CA PHE A 230 -3.15 22.27 1.35
C PHE A 230 -2.29 22.29 2.61
N PHE A 231 -2.27 21.21 3.39
CA PHE A 231 -1.47 21.16 4.61
C PHE A 231 0.02 21.03 4.32
N VAL A 232 0.43 20.27 3.31
CA VAL A 232 1.83 20.21 2.84
C VAL A 232 2.34 21.58 2.41
N ASP A 233 1.53 22.36 1.68
CA ASP A 233 1.83 23.76 1.34
C ASP A 233 1.94 24.64 2.59
N LEU A 234 0.97 24.52 3.49
CA LEU A 234 0.88 25.36 4.68
C LEU A 234 2.05 25.13 5.65
N THR A 235 2.48 23.88 5.81
CA THR A 235 3.61 23.49 6.66
C THR A 235 4.95 23.55 5.93
N ARG A 236 4.97 23.94 4.65
CA ARG A 236 6.17 24.09 3.81
C ARG A 236 7.00 22.81 3.71
N LEU A 237 6.36 21.65 3.68
CA LEU A 237 7.05 20.38 3.51
C LEU A 237 7.66 20.33 2.10
N THR A 238 8.96 20.09 2.04
CA THR A 238 9.74 20.05 0.79
C THR A 238 9.78 18.64 0.20
N GLY A 239 9.52 17.64 1.04
CA GLY A 239 9.60 16.23 0.69
C GLY A 239 11.00 15.65 0.90
N PHE A 240 11.82 16.27 1.74
CA PHE A 240 13.17 15.79 2.09
C PHE A 240 13.25 15.39 3.57
N GLY A 241 12.11 15.19 4.23
CA GLY A 241 12.05 14.74 5.62
C GLY A 241 12.53 13.30 5.80
N ASP A 242 12.25 12.42 4.83
CA ASP A 242 12.58 11.00 4.95
C ASP A 242 14.03 10.70 4.53
N GLU A 243 14.73 9.89 5.33
CA GLU A 243 16.11 9.44 5.04
C GLU A 243 16.16 8.59 3.78
N ASP A 244 15.10 7.83 3.49
CA ASP A 244 15.00 7.00 2.28
C ASP A 244 15.04 7.84 1.00
N ILE A 245 14.54 9.08 1.06
CA ILE A 245 14.53 10.01 -0.09
C ILE A 245 15.96 10.42 -0.45
N LEU A 246 16.87 10.49 0.51
CA LEU A 246 18.29 10.79 0.25
C LEU A 246 18.94 9.69 -0.61
N PHE A 247 18.60 8.43 -0.36
CA PHE A 247 19.09 7.31 -1.19
C PHE A 247 18.50 7.34 -2.59
N VAL A 248 17.22 7.70 -2.74
CA VAL A 248 16.57 7.84 -4.04
C VAL A 248 17.26 8.92 -4.89
N ILE A 249 17.58 10.08 -4.31
CA ILE A 249 18.26 11.18 -5.02
C ILE A 249 19.63 10.75 -5.54
N GLN A 250 20.36 9.94 -4.77
CA GLN A 250 21.72 9.51 -5.15
C GLN A 250 21.72 8.46 -6.27
N GLN A 251 20.62 7.73 -6.45
CA GLN A 251 20.54 6.63 -7.43
C GLN A 251 19.85 7.00 -8.73
N VAL A 252 19.25 8.19 -8.80
CA VAL A 252 18.33 8.54 -9.87
C VAL A 252 18.79 9.82 -10.59
N ASP A 253 19.13 9.70 -11.86
CA ASP A 253 19.58 10.82 -12.72
C ASP A 253 18.44 11.74 -13.20
N ILE A 254 17.20 11.48 -12.81
CA ILE A 254 16.01 12.27 -13.17
C ILE A 254 15.54 13.13 -12.01
N ASN A 255 15.03 14.32 -12.34
CA ASN A 255 14.45 15.24 -11.35
C ASN A 255 13.05 14.78 -10.93
N ILE A 256 12.95 14.04 -9.84
CA ILE A 256 11.67 13.63 -9.24
C ILE A 256 11.12 14.75 -8.36
N ASN A 257 9.83 15.07 -8.51
CA ASN A 257 9.13 15.97 -7.59
C ASN A 257 8.96 15.30 -6.21
N MET A 258 9.90 15.53 -5.29
CA MET A 258 9.94 14.92 -3.96
C MET A 258 8.73 15.27 -3.10
N ARG A 259 8.32 16.54 -3.14
CA ARG A 259 7.08 16.97 -2.50
C ARG A 259 5.88 16.19 -3.05
N GLY A 260 5.81 16.02 -4.37
CA GLY A 260 4.80 15.17 -5.02
C GLY A 260 4.87 13.72 -4.57
N LEU A 261 6.07 13.18 -4.36
CA LEU A 261 6.28 11.80 -3.91
C LEU A 261 5.75 11.59 -2.49
N VAL A 262 5.99 12.54 -1.58
CA VAL A 262 5.41 12.54 -0.24
C VAL A 262 3.88 12.64 -0.29
N LEU A 263 3.33 13.56 -1.10
CA LEU A 263 1.88 13.66 -1.33
C LEU A 263 1.27 12.34 -1.83
N ALA A 264 1.95 11.69 -2.79
CA ALA A 264 1.56 10.39 -3.33
C ALA A 264 1.58 9.30 -2.25
N GLY A 265 2.64 9.23 -1.44
CA GLY A 265 2.75 8.28 -0.33
C GLY A 265 1.63 8.45 0.70
N MET A 266 1.34 9.69 1.12
CA MET A 266 0.23 10.00 2.02
C MET A 266 -1.13 9.61 1.42
N LEU A 267 -1.34 9.87 0.11
CA LEU A 267 -2.55 9.49 -0.61
C LEU A 267 -2.72 7.97 -0.68
N ILE A 268 -1.68 7.22 -1.06
CA ILE A 268 -1.71 5.74 -1.14
C ILE A 268 -2.01 5.15 0.24
N GLY A 269 -1.36 5.67 1.29
CA GLY A 269 -1.59 5.23 2.66
C GLY A 269 -3.02 5.48 3.13
N ALA A 270 -3.64 6.61 2.75
CA ALA A 270 -5.04 6.90 3.08
C ALA A 270 -6.03 6.08 2.23
N MET A 271 -5.74 5.86 0.95
CA MET A 271 -6.64 5.21 -0.01
C MET A 271 -7.17 3.85 0.43
N GLY A 272 -6.32 3.02 1.07
CA GLY A 272 -6.73 1.70 1.54
C GLY A 272 -7.90 1.77 2.52
N ALA A 273 -7.85 2.69 3.48
CA ALA A 273 -8.93 2.90 4.45
C ALA A 273 -10.15 3.60 3.84
N LEU A 274 -9.94 4.46 2.84
CA LEU A 274 -11.03 5.19 2.18
C LEU A 274 -11.94 4.26 1.37
N ASP A 275 -11.38 3.28 0.65
CA ASP A 275 -12.18 2.34 -0.15
C ASP A 275 -13.16 1.55 0.72
N ASP A 276 -12.63 0.94 1.79
CA ASP A 276 -13.41 0.16 2.76
C ASP A 276 -14.51 0.99 3.43
N LEU A 277 -14.20 2.23 3.82
CA LEU A 277 -15.19 3.12 4.40
C LEU A 277 -16.30 3.45 3.40
N VAL A 278 -15.94 3.89 2.20
CA VAL A 278 -16.90 4.34 1.18
C VAL A 278 -17.85 3.21 0.81
N ILE A 279 -17.34 2.01 0.54
CA ILE A 279 -18.20 0.88 0.15
C ILE A 279 -19.10 0.42 1.30
N THR A 280 -18.60 0.47 2.54
CA THR A 280 -19.39 0.13 3.73
C THR A 280 -20.52 1.14 3.92
N GLN A 281 -20.23 2.44 3.83
CA GLN A 281 -21.26 3.49 3.96
C GLN A 281 -22.32 3.41 2.87
N VAL A 282 -21.89 3.23 1.62
CA VAL A 282 -22.82 3.05 0.50
C VAL A 282 -23.69 1.81 0.72
N SER A 283 -23.11 0.71 1.23
CA SER A 283 -23.87 -0.49 1.58
C SER A 283 -24.91 -0.22 2.67
N VAL A 284 -24.54 0.47 3.74
CA VAL A 284 -25.47 0.85 4.83
C VAL A 284 -26.65 1.66 4.27
N VAL A 285 -26.40 2.64 3.40
CA VAL A 285 -27.48 3.44 2.80
C VAL A 285 -28.44 2.57 1.97
N PHE A 286 -27.91 1.66 1.16
CA PHE A 286 -28.74 0.79 0.32
C PHE A 286 -29.54 -0.22 1.14
N GLU A 287 -28.96 -0.78 2.20
CA GLU A 287 -29.68 -1.69 3.10
C GLU A 287 -30.76 -0.97 3.90
N LEU A 288 -30.48 0.23 4.42
CA LEU A 288 -31.49 1.03 5.12
C LEU A 288 -32.66 1.42 4.20
N HIS A 289 -32.39 1.75 2.94
CA HIS A 289 -33.46 2.04 1.97
C HIS A 289 -34.20 0.78 1.52
N ALA A 290 -33.53 -0.37 1.46
CA ALA A 290 -34.18 -1.65 1.15
C ALA A 290 -35.13 -2.09 2.29
N ALA A 291 -34.75 -1.83 3.55
CA ALA A 291 -35.59 -2.10 4.71
C ALA A 291 -36.82 -1.18 4.80
N ASP A 292 -36.68 0.09 4.41
CA ASP A 292 -37.81 1.04 4.33
C ASP A 292 -37.65 1.99 3.13
N SER A 293 -38.31 1.62 2.03
CA SER A 293 -38.31 2.41 0.79
C SER A 293 -39.06 3.75 0.90
N GLY A 294 -39.85 3.95 1.97
CA GLY A 294 -40.56 5.20 2.26
C GLY A 294 -39.66 6.27 2.90
N LEU A 295 -38.44 5.93 3.31
CA LEU A 295 -37.50 6.88 3.90
C LEU A 295 -37.16 8.02 2.92
N GLY A 296 -37.49 9.25 3.33
CA GLY A 296 -37.04 10.45 2.64
C GLY A 296 -35.53 10.65 2.74
N LEU A 297 -34.96 11.39 1.78
CA LEU A 297 -33.51 11.63 1.64
C LEU A 297 -32.83 12.06 2.95
N ARG A 298 -33.41 13.01 3.67
CA ARG A 298 -32.86 13.55 4.92
C ARG A 298 -32.83 12.50 6.03
N SER A 299 -33.90 11.73 6.17
CA SER A 299 -34.02 10.68 7.19
C SER A 299 -33.06 9.52 6.89
N LEU A 300 -32.92 9.14 5.62
CA LEU A 300 -31.96 8.13 5.17
C LEU A 300 -30.52 8.56 5.48
N TYR A 301 -30.15 9.79 5.09
CA TYR A 301 -28.83 10.36 5.36
C TYR A 301 -28.52 10.38 6.86
N GLN A 302 -29.44 10.86 7.71
CA GLN A 302 -29.22 10.94 9.16
C GLN A 302 -29.12 9.57 9.85
N ARG A 303 -29.82 8.55 9.33
CA ARG A 303 -29.74 7.18 9.88
C ARG A 303 -28.44 6.52 9.46
N ALA A 304 -28.07 6.61 8.19
CA ALA A 304 -26.80 6.10 7.70
C ALA A 304 -25.60 6.79 8.35
N MET A 305 -25.64 8.12 8.51
CA MET A 305 -24.56 8.89 9.12
C MET A 305 -24.33 8.53 10.59
N ARG A 306 -25.38 8.13 11.34
CA ARG A 306 -25.21 7.62 12.72
C ARG A 306 -24.36 6.34 12.75
N VAL A 307 -24.62 5.41 11.84
CA VAL A 307 -23.78 4.21 11.68
C VAL A 307 -22.37 4.58 11.22
N GLY A 308 -22.27 5.54 10.29
CA GLY A 308 -21.00 6.01 9.77
C GLY A 308 -20.10 6.68 10.82
N GLN A 309 -20.68 7.43 11.76
CA GLN A 309 -19.92 8.11 12.82
C GLN A 309 -19.15 7.12 13.71
N ASP A 310 -19.81 6.04 14.12
CA ASP A 310 -19.19 5.01 14.96
C ASP A 310 -18.03 4.32 14.22
N HIS A 311 -18.23 3.99 12.94
CA HIS A 311 -17.21 3.36 12.11
C HIS A 311 -16.02 4.28 11.81
N VAL A 312 -16.28 5.56 11.51
CA VAL A 312 -15.23 6.57 11.26
C VAL A 312 -14.35 6.74 12.50
N SER A 313 -14.96 6.85 13.69
CA SER A 313 -14.19 7.00 14.94
C SER A 313 -13.25 5.81 15.18
N ALA A 314 -13.72 4.58 14.97
CA ALA A 314 -12.91 3.38 15.10
C ALA A 314 -11.74 3.34 14.10
N MET A 315 -11.97 3.75 12.84
CA MET A 315 -10.93 3.73 11.82
C MET A 315 -9.90 4.86 11.99
N ILE A 316 -10.28 6.04 12.47
CA ILE A 316 -9.30 7.10 12.83
C ILE A 316 -8.33 6.55 13.88
N ASN A 317 -8.84 5.91 14.93
CA ASN A 317 -7.99 5.34 15.98
C ASN A 317 -7.06 4.23 15.43
N THR A 318 -7.59 3.39 14.55
CA THR A 318 -6.81 2.32 13.91
C THR A 318 -5.68 2.89 13.04
N LEU A 319 -5.99 3.90 12.23
CA LEU A 319 -5.02 4.55 11.35
C LEU A 319 -3.95 5.29 12.17
N PHE A 320 -4.37 6.02 13.22
CA PHE A 320 -3.46 6.67 14.15
C PHE A 320 -2.50 5.68 14.78
N MET A 321 -2.99 4.56 15.31
CA MET A 321 -2.15 3.56 15.97
C MET A 321 -1.18 2.88 14.99
N ALA A 322 -1.60 2.65 13.74
CA ALA A 322 -0.75 2.06 12.71
C ALA A 322 0.44 2.98 12.35
N TYR A 323 0.17 4.28 12.12
CA TYR A 323 1.20 5.26 11.82
C TYR A 323 2.08 5.58 13.04
N ALA A 324 1.49 5.79 14.22
CA ALA A 324 2.24 5.98 15.46
C ALA A 324 3.15 4.78 15.76
N GLY A 325 2.68 3.56 15.47
CA GLY A 325 3.46 2.33 15.56
C GLY A 325 4.66 2.32 14.61
N ALA A 326 4.46 2.73 13.36
CA ALA A 326 5.53 2.85 12.36
C ALA A 326 6.57 3.93 12.75
N ALA A 327 6.11 5.01 13.40
CA ALA A 327 6.95 6.12 13.86
C ALA A 327 7.63 5.88 15.22
N LEU A 328 7.47 4.71 15.85
CA LEU A 328 8.05 4.42 17.17
C LEU A 328 9.57 4.65 17.27
N PRO A 329 10.41 4.22 16.31
CA PRO A 329 11.85 4.50 16.37
C PRO A 329 12.14 6.00 16.41
N THR A 330 11.42 6.79 15.62
CA THR A 330 11.51 8.25 15.58
C THR A 330 11.09 8.87 16.91
N LEU A 331 9.98 8.41 17.49
CA LEU A 331 9.51 8.85 18.81
C LEU A 331 10.52 8.51 19.92
N LEU A 332 11.18 7.35 19.84
CA LEU A 332 12.21 6.94 20.79
C LEU A 332 13.47 7.81 20.68
N LEU A 333 13.95 8.05 19.44
CA LEU A 333 15.11 8.91 19.18
C LEU A 333 14.93 10.29 19.82
N PHE A 334 13.70 10.81 19.82
CA PHE A 334 13.35 12.07 20.45
C PHE A 334 13.29 12.03 21.96
N SER A 335 12.73 10.96 22.51
CA SER A 335 12.76 10.77 23.96
C SER A 335 14.20 10.73 24.49
N LEU A 336 15.18 10.36 23.65
CA LEU A 336 16.60 10.32 23.99
C LEU A 336 17.35 11.63 23.68
N SER A 337 16.87 12.48 22.77
CA SER A 337 17.59 13.68 22.33
C SER A 337 17.58 14.81 23.36
N GLY A 338 16.72 14.73 24.38
CA GLY A 338 16.57 15.77 25.41
C GLY A 338 16.01 17.10 24.89
N GLN A 339 15.58 17.16 23.63
CA GLN A 339 14.94 18.34 23.04
C GLN A 339 13.50 18.49 23.54
N GLY A 340 13.01 19.73 23.59
CA GLY A 340 11.62 19.99 23.91
C GLY A 340 10.69 19.50 22.80
N PHE A 341 9.49 19.07 23.19
CA PHE A 341 8.47 18.58 22.25
C PHE A 341 8.13 19.59 21.15
N VAL A 342 8.16 20.88 21.49
CA VAL A 342 7.82 21.97 20.55
C VAL A 342 8.88 22.12 19.48
N GLU A 343 10.16 21.97 19.80
CA GLU A 343 11.23 22.01 18.78
C GLU A 343 11.10 20.82 17.81
N LEU A 344 10.80 19.64 18.35
CA LEU A 344 10.71 18.40 17.57
C LEU A 344 9.57 18.42 16.54
N ILE A 345 8.38 18.91 16.90
CA ILE A 345 7.25 18.96 15.96
C ILE A 345 7.48 19.91 14.77
N ASN A 346 8.46 20.82 14.87
CA ASN A 346 8.86 21.72 13.79
C ASN A 346 9.89 21.10 12.82
N LEU A 347 10.43 19.92 13.12
CA LEU A 347 11.32 19.21 12.19
C LEU A 347 10.51 18.62 11.04
N GLU A 348 11.02 18.74 9.81
CA GLU A 348 10.27 18.38 8.59
C GLU A 348 9.76 16.93 8.61
N PHE A 349 10.59 15.97 8.99
CA PHE A 349 10.23 14.55 9.04
C PHE A 349 9.17 14.20 10.09
N VAL A 350 9.10 14.99 11.17
CA VAL A 350 8.05 14.85 12.20
C VAL A 350 6.77 15.50 11.73
N ALA A 351 6.88 16.72 11.22
CA ALA A 351 5.76 17.44 10.66
C ALA A 351 5.12 16.66 9.51
N GLU A 352 5.92 15.97 8.69
CA GLU A 352 5.44 15.08 7.63
C GLU A 352 4.56 13.96 8.19
N GLU A 353 5.00 13.25 9.22
CA GLU A 353 4.22 12.16 9.82
C GLU A 353 2.93 12.67 10.48
N VAL A 354 3.00 13.82 11.15
CA VAL A 354 1.82 14.48 11.75
C VAL A 354 0.82 14.88 10.65
N VAL A 355 1.28 15.48 9.56
CA VAL A 355 0.44 15.85 8.42
C VAL A 355 -0.16 14.60 7.77
N ARG A 356 0.62 13.54 7.58
CA ARG A 356 0.15 12.24 7.05
C ARG A 356 -1.02 11.69 7.85
N ILE A 357 -0.88 11.63 9.17
CA ILE A 357 -1.91 11.12 10.09
C ILE A 357 -3.16 12.01 10.07
N LEU A 358 -3.00 13.32 10.23
CA LEU A 358 -4.11 14.25 10.37
C LEU A 358 -4.86 14.49 9.05
N ALA A 359 -4.13 14.74 7.95
CA ALA A 359 -4.74 14.96 6.65
C ALA A 359 -5.40 13.68 6.09
N GLY A 360 -4.77 12.51 6.31
CA GLY A 360 -5.39 11.22 6.00
C GLY A 360 -6.69 11.00 6.79
N SER A 361 -6.69 11.32 8.09
CA SER A 361 -7.88 11.24 8.94
C SER A 361 -8.99 12.22 8.53
N LEU A 362 -8.64 13.43 8.07
CA LEU A 362 -9.62 14.37 7.50
C LEU A 362 -10.30 13.80 6.25
N GLY A 363 -9.54 13.12 5.39
CA GLY A 363 -10.07 12.37 4.26
C GLY A 363 -11.11 11.34 4.69
N LEU A 364 -10.78 10.55 5.73
CA LEU A 364 -11.65 9.52 6.28
C LEU A 364 -12.93 10.11 6.92
N ILE A 365 -12.80 11.21 7.66
CA ILE A 365 -13.93 11.95 8.24
C ILE A 365 -14.86 12.45 7.13
N ALA A 366 -14.31 12.96 6.03
CA ALA A 366 -15.09 13.46 4.90
C ALA A 366 -15.71 12.35 4.04
N ALA A 367 -15.08 11.18 3.98
CA ALA A 367 -15.55 10.04 3.20
C ALA A 367 -16.98 9.61 3.58
N ALA A 368 -17.28 9.57 4.87
CA ALA A 368 -18.59 9.13 5.35
C ALA A 368 -19.75 10.07 4.92
N PRO A 369 -19.73 11.39 5.17
CA PRO A 369 -20.79 12.28 4.70
C PRO A 369 -20.85 12.37 3.17
N ILE A 370 -19.71 12.38 2.46
CA ILE A 370 -19.66 12.44 0.99
C ILE A 370 -20.34 11.20 0.39
N SER A 371 -19.89 10.00 0.76
CA SER A 371 -20.43 8.73 0.26
C SER A 371 -21.89 8.53 0.66
N THR A 372 -22.27 8.88 1.90
CA THR A 372 -23.65 8.80 2.37
C THR A 372 -24.57 9.73 1.59
N GLY A 373 -24.14 10.96 1.33
CA GLY A 373 -24.91 11.94 0.54
C GLY A 373 -25.15 11.47 -0.89
N ILE A 374 -24.08 11.01 -1.56
CA ILE A 374 -24.15 10.51 -2.93
C ILE A 374 -25.03 9.26 -3.02
N ALA A 375 -24.82 8.28 -2.14
CA ALA A 375 -25.62 7.05 -2.11
C ALA A 375 -27.10 7.34 -1.83
N SER A 376 -27.40 8.23 -0.87
CA SER A 376 -28.77 8.59 -0.51
C SER A 376 -29.48 9.27 -1.68
N LEU A 377 -28.79 10.18 -2.37
CA LEU A 377 -29.31 10.86 -3.55
C LEU A 377 -29.60 9.85 -4.68
N MET A 378 -28.64 8.97 -4.98
CA MET A 378 -28.76 8.03 -6.08
C MET A 378 -29.83 6.96 -5.83
N VAL A 379 -29.96 6.46 -4.60
CA VAL A 379 -30.95 5.42 -4.28
C VAL A 379 -32.37 5.98 -4.27
N VAL A 380 -32.61 7.16 -3.68
CA VAL A 380 -33.94 7.79 -3.62
C VAL A 380 -34.41 8.22 -5.00
N TYR A 381 -33.51 8.77 -5.83
CA TYR A 381 -33.86 9.23 -7.18
C TYR A 381 -33.63 8.18 -8.28
N ARG A 382 -33.42 6.90 -7.92
CA ARG A 382 -33.16 5.82 -8.89
C ARG A 382 -34.23 5.69 -9.97
N GLY A 383 -35.50 5.92 -9.63
CA GLY A 383 -36.63 5.86 -10.57
C GLY A 383 -36.60 6.96 -11.64
N ARG A 384 -35.83 8.04 -11.43
CA ARG A 384 -35.59 9.12 -12.38
C ARG A 384 -34.24 8.99 -13.10
N LEU A 385 -33.46 7.95 -12.79
CA LEU A 385 -32.16 7.63 -13.38
C LEU A 385 -32.26 6.38 -14.28
N PRO A 386 -32.94 6.43 -15.44
CA PRO A 386 -33.05 5.29 -16.34
C PRO A 386 -31.67 4.88 -16.89
N GLY A 387 -31.19 3.70 -16.51
CA GLY A 387 -29.94 3.10 -17.01
C GLY A 387 -28.95 2.56 -15.96
N PHE A 388 -29.21 2.67 -14.66
CA PHE A 388 -28.25 2.29 -13.60
C PHE A 388 -28.39 0.86 -13.04
N GLY A 389 -29.17 -0.02 -13.69
CA GLY A 389 -29.33 -1.43 -13.28
C GLY A 389 -30.18 -1.63 -12.02
N GLN A 390 -30.91 -2.74 -11.94
CA GLN A 390 -31.67 -3.12 -10.75
C GLN A 390 -30.74 -3.69 -9.67
N TYR A 391 -30.98 -3.34 -8.40
CA TYR A 391 -30.35 -4.02 -7.27
C TYR A 391 -30.85 -5.47 -7.25
N HIS A 392 -30.02 -6.43 -7.65
CA HIS A 392 -30.28 -7.84 -7.39
C HIS A 392 -29.99 -8.07 -5.91
N GLN A 393 -31.06 -8.09 -5.12
CA GLN A 393 -31.05 -8.68 -3.79
C GLN A 393 -30.54 -10.11 -3.96
N ARG A 394 -29.54 -10.52 -3.16
CA ARG A 394 -29.28 -11.97 -3.02
C ARG A 394 -30.53 -12.53 -2.37
N ASP A 395 -31.40 -13.15 -3.15
CA ASP A 395 -32.56 -13.90 -2.68
C ASP A 395 -32.09 -15.08 -1.83
N GLY A 396 -31.81 -14.81 -0.56
CA GLY A 396 -31.63 -15.81 0.49
C GLY A 396 -32.86 -15.77 1.39
N GLU A 397 -33.71 -16.78 1.25
CA GLU A 397 -34.74 -17.21 2.22
C GLU A 397 -35.82 -16.18 2.62
N GLN A 398 -36.70 -15.85 1.68
CA GLN A 398 -38.11 -15.53 2.00
C GLN A 398 -39.09 -16.37 1.17
N LYS A 399 -38.84 -17.69 1.09
CA LYS A 399 -39.87 -18.65 0.69
C LYS A 399 -40.12 -19.61 1.84
N HIS A 400 -41.38 -19.64 2.28
CA HIS A 400 -41.98 -20.54 3.29
C HIS A 400 -41.88 -20.13 4.77
N ILE A 401 -42.50 -19.00 5.13
CA ILE A 401 -43.24 -18.91 6.40
C ILE A 401 -44.62 -18.34 6.07
N GLY A 402 -45.49 -19.17 5.52
CA GLY A 402 -46.85 -18.77 5.15
C GLY A 402 -47.88 -19.89 5.21
N ASP A 403 -47.52 -21.07 5.74
CA ASP A 403 -48.38 -22.27 5.69
C ASP A 403 -48.28 -23.10 6.97
N LEU A 404 -48.35 -22.45 8.14
CA LEU A 404 -48.51 -23.16 9.43
C LEU A 404 -49.74 -22.70 10.23
N ASP A 405 -50.74 -22.12 9.56
CA ASP A 405 -52.06 -21.90 10.13
C ASP A 405 -53.14 -22.53 9.23
N SER A 406 -53.17 -23.86 9.20
CA SER A 406 -54.40 -24.66 9.01
C SER A 406 -54.08 -26.16 9.05
N LYS A 407 -54.14 -26.76 10.24
CA LYS A 407 -54.79 -28.06 10.50
C LYS A 407 -54.81 -28.38 11.98
#